data_AF-B0EQH7-F1
#
_entry.id   AF-B0EQH7-F1
#
_cell.length_a   1.000
_cell.length_b   1.000
_cell.length_c   1.000
_cell.angle_alpha   90.00
_cell.angle_beta   90.00
_cell.angle_gamma   90.00
#
_symmetry.space_group_name_H-M   'P 1'
#
loop_
_entity.id
_entity.type
_entity.pdbx_description
1 polymer ?
#
loop_
_entity_poly.entity_id
_entity_poly.type
_entity_poly.pdbx_seq_one_letter_code
_entity_poly.pdbx_strand_id
1 'polypeptide(L)'
;MEGILLLVIAEMVMVAIFGVVLILTCVNKPKQKLSEYGKVESNISLRPELTFNEVCQKINTLHAKPILKTSIGIDVPRLATKIIIKKSNKIILSGAEIFNKYEKEKYSAELTVREVVSKMIELLDGNDMKEYFEQTFEDSFNYIRTKTEGDVSSCFKKLLPIVFSEDCLTVSVMKTFTQALFAAAVEYLLPFRRRHQYHDGYTGWNIEVIIESQEINIKHTKGETSYEENGFNFEWCLIYKIDRINKRIISLDLQIDNVQFNNYPNDLREDFIICKDKINAECHLKELN
;
A
#
# COMPACT_ATOMS: atom_id res chain seq x y z
N MET A 1 50.36 -46.44 4.10
CA MET A 1 50.77 -45.30 3.25
C MET A 1 49.87 -45.16 2.03
N GLU A 2 49.57 -46.23 1.31
CA GLU A 2 48.73 -46.19 0.09
C GLU A 2 47.33 -45.60 0.29
N GLY A 3 46.67 -45.89 1.42
CA GLY A 3 45.34 -45.33 1.72
C GLY A 3 45.32 -43.81 1.95
N ILE A 4 46.40 -43.23 2.47
CA ILE A 4 46.51 -41.78 2.69
C ILE A 4 46.71 -41.07 1.35
N LEU A 5 47.50 -41.66 0.45
CA LEU A 5 47.74 -41.10 -0.88
C LEU A 5 46.45 -41.06 -1.72
N LEU A 6 45.62 -42.12 -1.66
CA LEU A 6 44.34 -42.16 -2.35
C LEU A 6 43.35 -41.09 -1.84
N LEU A 7 43.35 -40.82 -0.54
CA LEU A 7 42.47 -39.82 0.06
C LEU A 7 42.84 -38.39 -0.37
N VAL A 8 44.13 -38.07 -0.42
CA VAL A 8 44.63 -36.76 -0.89
C VAL A 8 44.31 -36.55 -2.38
N ILE A 9 44.46 -37.60 -3.21
CA ILE A 9 44.11 -37.52 -4.63
C ILE A 9 42.60 -37.26 -4.81
N ALA A 10 41.75 -37.92 -4.01
CA ALA A 10 40.30 -37.72 -4.07
C ALA A 10 39.89 -36.28 -3.68
N GLU A 11 40.50 -35.70 -2.65
CA GLU A 11 40.23 -34.31 -2.25
C GLU A 11 40.61 -33.30 -3.34
N MET A 12 41.79 -33.47 -3.96
CA MET A 12 42.21 -32.57 -5.05
C MET A 12 41.27 -32.61 -6.25
N VAL A 13 40.78 -33.81 -6.61
CA VAL A 13 39.81 -33.97 -7.70
C VAL A 13 38.49 -33.28 -7.37
N MET A 14 38.00 -33.42 -6.13
CA MET A 14 36.76 -32.76 -5.70
C MET A 14 36.87 -31.23 -5.73
N VAL A 15 38.00 -30.66 -5.29
CA VAL A 15 38.25 -29.22 -5.34
C VAL A 15 38.31 -28.72 -6.79
N ALA A 16 38.95 -29.46 -7.69
CA ALA A 16 39.01 -29.12 -9.11
C ALA A 16 37.62 -29.13 -9.76
N ILE A 17 36.79 -30.13 -9.47
CA ILE A 17 35.42 -30.22 -9.99
C ILE A 17 34.58 -29.05 -9.47
N PHE A 18 34.64 -28.75 -8.16
CA PHE A 18 33.92 -27.62 -7.58
C PHE A 18 34.32 -26.28 -8.19
N GLY A 19 35.62 -26.08 -8.42
CA GLY A 19 36.14 -24.87 -9.07
C GLY A 19 35.60 -24.69 -10.49
N VAL A 20 35.55 -25.76 -11.28
CA VAL A 20 35.00 -25.71 -12.65
C VAL A 20 33.49 -25.42 -12.64
N VAL A 21 32.72 -26.03 -11.73
CA VAL A 21 31.27 -25.78 -11.60
C VAL A 21 31.00 -24.32 -11.20
N LEU A 22 31.78 -23.76 -10.27
CA LEU A 22 31.67 -22.35 -9.87
C LEU A 22 32.00 -21.39 -11.02
N ILE A 23 33.04 -21.69 -11.82
CA ILE A 23 33.38 -20.88 -12.99
C ILE A 23 32.28 -20.97 -14.04
N LEU A 24 31.77 -22.17 -14.33
CA LEU A 24 30.69 -22.35 -15.31
C LEU A 24 29.39 -21.67 -14.87
N THR A 25 29.04 -21.68 -13.58
CA THR A 25 27.85 -20.98 -13.06
C THR A 25 28.02 -19.46 -13.03
N CYS A 26 29.23 -18.95 -12.79
CA CYS A 26 29.53 -17.52 -12.84
C CYS A 26 29.58 -16.98 -14.27
N VAL A 27 30.13 -17.74 -15.22
CA VAL A 27 30.27 -17.33 -16.63
C VAL A 27 28.96 -17.49 -17.40
N ASN A 28 28.13 -18.49 -17.05
CA ASN A 28 26.78 -18.65 -17.60
C ASN A 28 25.71 -17.91 -16.78
N LYS A 29 26.03 -16.79 -16.14
CA LYS A 29 24.96 -15.87 -15.75
C LYS A 29 24.25 -15.47 -17.04
N PRO A 30 22.95 -15.78 -17.20
CA PRO A 30 22.21 -15.39 -18.38
C PRO A 30 22.35 -13.88 -18.51
N LYS A 31 22.88 -13.41 -19.65
CA LYS A 31 22.85 -11.99 -20.00
C LYS A 31 21.41 -11.54 -19.77
N GLN A 32 21.17 -10.69 -18.76
CA GLN A 32 19.91 -9.98 -18.64
C GLN A 32 19.67 -9.34 -20.01
N LYS A 33 18.58 -9.74 -20.65
CA LYS A 33 18.17 -9.11 -21.90
C LYS A 33 18.09 -7.61 -21.62
N LEU A 34 18.92 -6.83 -22.29
CA LEU A 34 18.71 -5.39 -22.43
C LEU A 34 17.29 -5.24 -22.96
N SER A 35 16.43 -4.66 -22.12
CA SER A 35 15.06 -4.27 -22.48
C SER A 35 15.17 -3.36 -23.70
N GLU A 36 14.70 -3.85 -24.86
CA GLU A 36 14.47 -2.99 -26.02
C GLU A 36 13.30 -2.06 -25.64
N TYR A 37 13.57 -0.76 -25.52
CA TYR A 37 12.51 0.25 -25.50
C TYR A 37 11.54 -0.03 -26.67
N GLY A 38 10.27 -0.30 -26.36
CA GLY A 38 9.18 -0.11 -27.31
C GLY A 38 8.66 -1.31 -28.11
N LYS A 39 8.68 -2.54 -27.60
CA LYS A 39 7.77 -3.58 -28.11
C LYS A 39 6.56 -3.73 -27.21
N VAL A 40 5.57 -2.87 -27.43
CA VAL A 40 4.20 -3.08 -26.96
C VAL A 40 3.71 -4.39 -27.56
N GLU A 41 3.58 -5.46 -26.76
CA GLU A 41 2.85 -6.65 -27.18
C GLU A 41 1.40 -6.24 -27.47
N SER A 42 1.06 -6.17 -28.75
CA SER A 42 -0.20 -5.64 -29.28
C SER A 42 -1.43 -6.54 -29.06
N ASN A 43 -1.34 -7.52 -28.17
CA ASN A 43 -2.42 -8.48 -27.88
C ASN A 43 -2.97 -8.40 -26.45
N ILE A 44 -2.77 -7.26 -25.77
CA ILE A 44 -3.47 -6.99 -24.52
C ILE A 44 -4.89 -6.53 -24.89
N SER A 45 -5.90 -7.34 -24.56
CA SER A 45 -7.31 -6.95 -24.72
C SER A 45 -7.50 -5.53 -24.18
N LEU A 46 -7.89 -4.60 -25.05
CA LEU A 46 -8.19 -3.22 -24.70
C LEU A 46 -9.43 -3.24 -23.80
N ARG A 47 -9.23 -3.43 -22.49
CA ARG A 47 -10.24 -3.03 -21.52
C ARG A 47 -10.50 -1.54 -21.77
N PRO A 48 -11.77 -1.12 -21.85
CA PRO A 48 -12.10 0.29 -22.02
C PRO A 48 -11.44 1.09 -20.91
N GLU A 49 -10.87 2.25 -21.27
CA GLU A 49 -10.28 3.18 -20.31
C GLU A 49 -11.39 3.70 -19.39
N LEU A 50 -11.15 3.60 -18.08
CA LEU A 50 -12.09 4.09 -17.08
C LEU A 50 -11.98 5.62 -17.04
N THR A 51 -13.10 6.33 -17.15
CA THR A 51 -13.13 7.78 -16.92
C THR A 51 -13.02 8.09 -15.42
N PHE A 52 -12.56 9.29 -15.05
CA PHE A 52 -12.44 9.65 -13.64
C PHE A 52 -13.80 9.69 -12.92
N ASN A 53 -14.88 10.02 -13.63
CA ASN A 53 -16.24 9.94 -13.08
C ASN A 53 -16.65 8.50 -12.74
N GLU A 54 -16.29 7.52 -13.58
CA GLU A 54 -16.54 6.10 -13.29
C GLU A 54 -15.69 5.61 -12.12
N VAL A 55 -14.45 6.11 -11.96
CA VAL A 55 -13.61 5.86 -10.77
C VAL A 55 -14.34 6.36 -9.51
N CYS A 56 -14.84 7.60 -9.54
CA CYS A 56 -15.56 8.19 -8.42
C CYS A 56 -16.81 7.38 -8.05
N GLN A 57 -17.63 7.00 -9.04
CA GLN A 57 -18.81 6.16 -8.83
C GLN A 57 -18.47 4.79 -8.24
N LYS A 58 -17.40 4.16 -8.74
CA LYS A 58 -16.91 2.88 -8.24
C LYS A 58 -16.44 3.00 -6.79
N ILE A 59 -15.66 4.03 -6.46
CA ILE A 59 -15.19 4.30 -5.09
C ILE A 59 -16.36 4.53 -4.14
N ASN A 60 -17.34 5.36 -4.51
CA ASN A 60 -18.52 5.59 -3.68
C ASN A 60 -19.33 4.31 -3.46
N THR A 61 -19.53 3.52 -4.51
CA THR A 61 -20.23 2.23 -4.40
C THR A 61 -19.49 1.25 -3.49
N LEU A 62 -18.16 1.21 -3.57
CA LEU A 62 -17.34 0.34 -2.72
C LEU A 62 -17.30 0.83 -1.27
N HIS A 63 -17.22 2.14 -1.04
CA HIS A 63 -17.24 2.77 0.28
C HIS A 63 -18.58 2.57 0.99
N ALA A 64 -19.69 2.61 0.25
CA ALA A 64 -21.02 2.37 0.78
C ALA A 64 -21.29 0.90 1.17
N LYS A 65 -20.40 -0.05 0.84
CA LYS A 65 -20.60 -1.45 1.21
C LYS A 65 -20.61 -1.63 2.74
N PRO A 66 -21.44 -2.54 3.28
CA PRO A 66 -21.38 -2.93 4.69
C PRO A 66 -19.99 -3.42 5.08
N ILE A 67 -19.54 -3.17 6.31
CA ILE A 67 -18.25 -3.59 6.90
C ILE A 67 -17.94 -5.04 6.55
N LEU A 68 -18.89 -5.95 6.73
CA LEU A 68 -18.72 -7.39 6.48
C LEU A 68 -18.44 -7.74 4.99
N LYS A 69 -18.81 -6.84 4.06
CA LYS A 69 -18.58 -6.97 2.62
C LYS A 69 -17.35 -6.17 2.15
N THR A 70 -16.63 -5.53 3.07
CA THR A 70 -15.37 -4.84 2.78
C THR A 70 -14.18 -5.69 3.21
N SER A 71 -12.98 -5.30 2.77
CA SER A 71 -11.71 -5.91 3.15
C SER A 71 -11.03 -5.21 4.33
N ILE A 72 -11.72 -4.35 5.10
CA ILE A 72 -11.16 -3.66 6.28
C ILE A 72 -10.43 -4.63 7.20
N GLY A 73 -11.04 -5.79 7.46
CA GLY A 73 -10.51 -6.84 8.33
C GLY A 73 -9.14 -7.38 7.92
N ILE A 74 -8.74 -7.21 6.65
CA ILE A 74 -7.49 -7.71 6.06
C ILE A 74 -6.54 -6.54 5.79
N ASP A 75 -7.07 -5.48 5.16
CA ASP A 75 -6.26 -4.36 4.69
C ASP A 75 -5.77 -3.47 5.82
N VAL A 76 -6.59 -3.22 6.86
CA VAL A 76 -6.17 -2.41 8.00
C VAL A 76 -4.99 -3.04 8.74
N PRO A 77 -5.00 -4.34 9.09
CA PRO A 77 -3.83 -4.97 9.66
C PRO A 77 -2.56 -4.84 8.82
N ARG A 78 -2.68 -5.01 7.51
CA ARG A 78 -1.54 -4.92 6.59
C ARG A 78 -0.99 -3.50 6.46
N LEU A 79 -1.86 -2.50 6.54
CA LEU A 79 -1.53 -1.10 6.29
C LEU A 79 -1.31 -0.28 7.56
N ALA A 80 -1.52 -0.86 8.75
CA ALA A 80 -1.36 -0.14 10.02
C ALA A 80 0.00 0.56 10.14
N THR A 81 1.08 -0.07 9.70
CA THR A 81 2.45 0.50 9.70
C THR A 81 2.64 1.67 8.73
N LYS A 82 1.72 1.86 7.79
CA LYS A 82 1.74 2.90 6.74
C LYS A 82 0.88 4.11 7.08
N ILE A 83 0.12 4.04 8.18
CA ILE A 83 -0.81 5.09 8.59
C ILE A 83 -0.08 6.15 9.42
N ILE A 84 -0.27 7.40 9.05
CA ILE A 84 0.14 8.59 9.80
C ILE A 84 -1.12 9.39 10.10
N ILE A 85 -1.39 9.68 11.38
CA ILE A 85 -2.54 10.50 11.79
C ILE A 85 -2.02 11.87 12.19
N LYS A 86 -2.55 12.91 11.55
CA LYS A 86 -2.28 14.31 11.85
C LYS A 86 -3.53 15.01 12.37
N LYS A 87 -3.34 15.95 13.30
CA LYS A 87 -4.37 16.87 13.77
C LYS A 87 -3.80 18.28 13.74
N SER A 88 -4.44 19.19 13.01
CA SER A 88 -3.94 20.56 12.81
C SER A 88 -2.48 20.56 12.31
N ASN A 89 -2.20 19.74 11.29
CA ASN A 89 -0.88 19.50 10.69
C ASN A 89 0.23 18.97 11.61
N LYS A 90 -0.07 18.60 12.85
CA LYS A 90 0.87 17.93 13.75
C LYS A 90 0.67 16.43 13.70
N ILE A 91 1.77 15.67 13.55
CA ILE A 91 1.74 14.22 13.65
C ILE A 91 1.38 13.85 15.09
N ILE A 92 0.27 13.13 15.24
CA ILE A 92 -0.21 12.61 16.53
C ILE A 92 0.20 11.15 16.68
N LEU A 93 0.25 10.42 15.56
CA LEU A 93 0.59 9.01 15.52
C LEU A 93 1.27 8.65 14.20
N SER A 94 2.28 7.79 14.28
CA SER A 94 2.92 7.13 13.13
C SER A 94 2.92 5.62 13.37
N GLY A 95 2.26 4.87 12.47
CA GLY A 95 2.18 3.41 12.57
C GLY A 95 3.56 2.74 12.47
N ALA A 96 4.49 3.31 11.72
CA ALA A 96 5.87 2.82 11.63
C ALA A 96 6.62 2.98 12.97
N GLU A 97 6.44 4.11 13.66
CA GLU A 97 7.07 4.33 14.98
C GLU A 97 6.51 3.38 16.04
N ILE A 98 5.20 3.11 16.01
CA ILE A 98 4.56 2.12 16.90
C ILE A 98 5.09 0.72 16.61
N PHE A 99 5.20 0.34 15.34
CA PHE A 99 5.74 -0.96 14.99
C PHE A 99 7.17 -1.14 15.49
N ASN A 100 8.02 -0.12 15.33
CA ASN A 100 9.40 -0.14 15.84
C ASN A 100 9.45 -0.24 17.36
N LYS A 101 8.53 0.40 18.09
CA LYS A 101 8.38 0.25 19.55
C LYS A 101 8.11 -1.21 19.95
N TYR A 102 7.41 -1.97 19.12
CA TYR A 102 7.07 -3.38 19.36
C TYR A 102 7.93 -4.38 18.58
N GLU A 103 8.99 -3.95 17.89
CA GLU A 103 9.76 -4.81 16.96
C GLU A 103 10.27 -6.11 17.61
N LYS A 104 10.57 -6.08 18.92
CA LYS A 104 11.05 -7.23 19.70
C LYS A 104 9.95 -8.13 20.25
N GLU A 105 8.69 -7.71 20.14
CA GLU A 105 7.53 -8.48 20.62
C GLU A 105 7.08 -9.49 19.56
N LYS A 106 6.70 -10.70 20.00
CA LYS A 106 6.19 -11.74 19.10
C LYS A 106 4.95 -11.30 18.30
N TYR A 107 4.13 -10.40 18.87
CA TYR A 107 2.85 -9.94 18.32
C TYR A 107 2.89 -8.46 17.92
N SER A 108 4.02 -8.02 17.38
CA SER A 108 4.26 -6.61 17.04
C SER A 108 3.21 -6.05 16.08
N ALA A 109 2.74 -6.84 15.11
CA ALA A 109 1.70 -6.45 14.16
C ALA A 109 0.36 -6.22 14.86
N GLU A 110 -0.10 -7.16 15.70
CA GLU A 110 -1.34 -7.04 16.46
C GLU A 110 -1.34 -5.83 17.39
N LEU A 111 -0.24 -5.62 18.12
CA LEU A 111 -0.08 -4.49 19.03
C LEU A 111 -0.07 -3.17 18.28
N THR A 112 0.53 -3.14 17.09
CA THR A 112 0.49 -1.97 16.20
C THR A 112 -0.92 -1.67 15.72
N VAL A 113 -1.66 -2.69 15.28
CA VAL A 113 -3.06 -2.54 14.86
C VAL A 113 -3.92 -2.01 15.99
N ARG A 114 -3.78 -2.58 17.20
CA ARG A 114 -4.49 -2.12 18.39
C ARG A 114 -4.23 -0.64 18.64
N GLU A 115 -2.97 -0.22 18.75
CA GLU A 115 -2.64 1.17 19.09
C GLU A 115 -3.05 2.17 17.98
N VAL A 116 -2.85 1.83 16.71
CA VAL A 116 -3.28 2.66 15.56
C VAL A 116 -4.80 2.83 15.55
N VAL A 117 -5.55 1.73 15.67
CA VAL A 117 -7.01 1.76 15.61
C VAL A 117 -7.59 2.41 16.86
N SER A 118 -7.10 2.09 18.07
CA SER A 118 -7.49 2.77 19.32
C SER A 118 -7.36 4.29 19.20
N LYS A 119 -6.24 4.78 18.68
CA LYS A 119 -6.02 6.22 18.56
C LYS A 119 -6.90 6.85 17.50
N MET A 120 -7.20 6.13 16.42
CA MET A 120 -8.16 6.58 15.42
C MET A 120 -9.56 6.72 16.03
N ILE A 121 -10.02 5.72 16.79
CA ILE A 121 -11.30 5.75 17.51
C ILE A 121 -11.34 6.93 18.48
N GLU A 122 -10.31 7.10 19.30
CA GLU A 122 -10.19 8.23 20.25
C GLU A 122 -10.44 9.59 19.60
N LEU A 123 -9.85 9.79 18.41
CA LEU A 123 -9.89 11.06 17.71
C LEU A 123 -11.19 11.29 16.93
N LEU A 124 -11.89 10.22 16.55
CA LEU A 124 -13.04 10.27 15.64
C LEU A 124 -14.37 9.98 16.33
N ASP A 125 -14.42 8.98 17.20
CA ASP A 125 -15.65 8.49 17.85
C ASP A 125 -15.60 8.58 19.39
N GLY A 126 -14.44 8.88 20.00
CA GLY A 126 -14.30 9.23 21.42
C GLY A 126 -13.68 8.14 22.31
N ASN A 127 -13.45 8.48 23.58
CA ASN A 127 -12.76 7.61 24.55
C ASN A 127 -13.58 6.36 24.92
N ASP A 128 -14.88 6.49 25.15
CA ASP A 128 -15.73 5.36 25.56
C ASP A 128 -15.68 4.23 24.53
N MET A 129 -15.72 4.57 23.24
CA MET A 129 -15.62 3.60 22.16
C MET A 129 -14.22 3.00 22.05
N LYS A 130 -13.17 3.80 22.30
CA LYS A 130 -11.79 3.29 22.34
C LYS A 130 -11.62 2.27 23.48
N GLU A 131 -12.12 2.56 24.67
CA GLU A 131 -12.02 1.64 25.81
C GLU A 131 -12.77 0.34 25.52
N TYR A 132 -13.96 0.42 24.93
CA TYR A 132 -14.70 -0.76 24.49
C TYR A 132 -13.95 -1.59 23.43
N PHE A 133 -13.33 -0.91 22.45
CA PHE A 133 -12.47 -1.56 21.45
C PHE A 133 -11.29 -2.28 22.11
N GLU A 134 -10.55 -1.61 22.99
CA GLU A 134 -9.37 -2.17 23.65
C GLU A 134 -9.72 -3.40 24.48
N GLN A 135 -10.83 -3.34 25.22
CA GLN A 135 -11.30 -4.50 25.99
C GLN A 135 -11.71 -5.67 25.10
N THR A 136 -12.49 -5.39 24.04
CA THR A 136 -12.93 -6.42 23.09
C THR A 136 -11.75 -7.01 22.30
N PHE A 137 -10.69 -6.22 22.08
CA PHE A 137 -9.46 -6.65 21.45
C PHE A 137 -8.74 -7.69 22.31
N GLU A 138 -8.55 -7.43 23.60
CA GLU A 138 -7.91 -8.40 24.51
C GLU A 138 -8.65 -9.75 24.53
N ASP A 139 -9.99 -9.71 24.52
CA ASP A 139 -10.80 -10.93 24.50
C ASP A 139 -10.70 -11.68 23.16
N SER A 140 -10.74 -10.94 22.04
CA SER A 140 -10.70 -11.52 20.68
C SER A 140 -9.30 -12.03 20.28
N PHE A 141 -8.26 -11.44 20.87
CA PHE A 141 -6.85 -11.76 20.63
C PHE A 141 -6.22 -12.52 21.81
N ASN A 142 -7.00 -13.35 22.51
CA ASN A 142 -6.53 -14.14 23.66
C ASN A 142 -5.26 -14.97 23.37
N TYR A 143 -4.98 -15.33 22.10
CA TYR A 143 -3.74 -16.03 21.73
C TYR A 143 -2.46 -15.24 22.06
N ILE A 144 -2.54 -13.90 22.10
CA ILE A 144 -1.44 -13.03 22.55
C ILE A 144 -1.10 -13.38 24.00
N ARG A 145 -2.12 -13.44 24.87
CA ARG A 145 -1.98 -13.77 26.30
C ARG A 145 -1.56 -15.23 26.52
N THR A 146 -2.15 -16.17 25.80
CA THR A 146 -1.79 -17.60 25.91
C THR A 146 -0.51 -17.95 25.17
N LYS A 147 0.11 -16.98 24.50
CA LYS A 147 1.33 -17.10 23.70
C LYS A 147 1.27 -18.13 22.56
N THR A 148 0.08 -18.40 22.03
CA THR A 148 -0.17 -19.34 20.94
C THR A 148 -0.14 -18.65 19.57
N GLU A 149 -0.21 -19.41 18.48
CA GLU A 149 -0.32 -18.84 17.12
C GLU A 149 -1.72 -18.26 16.89
N GLY A 150 -1.80 -17.25 16.03
CA GLY A 150 -3.03 -16.58 15.65
C GLY A 150 -2.88 -15.83 14.32
N ASP A 151 -4.01 -15.38 13.78
CA ASP A 151 -4.08 -14.62 12.53
C ASP A 151 -4.77 -13.29 12.81
N VAL A 152 -3.98 -12.21 12.74
CA VAL A 152 -4.43 -10.85 12.99
C VAL A 152 -5.61 -10.47 12.09
N SER A 153 -5.62 -10.88 10.82
CA SER A 153 -6.68 -10.51 9.88
C SER A 153 -7.97 -11.25 10.20
N SER A 154 -7.87 -12.55 10.53
CA SER A 154 -9.01 -13.37 10.91
C SER A 154 -9.66 -12.89 12.21
N CYS A 155 -8.86 -12.59 13.24
CA CYS A 155 -9.36 -12.06 14.51
C CYS A 155 -9.92 -10.64 14.36
N PHE A 156 -9.22 -9.75 13.66
CA PHE A 156 -9.69 -8.38 13.45
C PHE A 156 -11.01 -8.36 12.67
N LYS A 157 -11.15 -9.19 11.63
CA LYS A 157 -12.41 -9.33 10.87
C LYS A 157 -13.59 -9.74 11.74
N LYS A 158 -13.39 -10.61 12.74
CA LYS A 158 -14.44 -11.02 13.69
C LYS A 158 -14.75 -9.94 14.72
N LEU A 159 -13.74 -9.17 15.12
CA LEU A 159 -13.88 -8.08 16.09
C LEU A 159 -14.64 -6.88 15.52
N LEU A 160 -14.46 -6.56 14.22
CA LEU A 160 -15.09 -5.41 13.57
C LEU A 160 -16.61 -5.28 13.83
N PRO A 161 -17.47 -6.29 13.55
CA PRO A 161 -18.91 -6.16 13.77
C PRO A 161 -19.34 -6.17 15.25
N ILE A 162 -18.43 -6.50 16.18
CA ILE A 162 -18.71 -6.47 17.63
C ILE A 162 -18.54 -5.04 18.14
N VAL A 163 -17.47 -4.38 17.72
CA VAL A 163 -17.09 -3.05 18.23
C VAL A 163 -17.76 -1.91 17.44
N PHE A 164 -17.88 -2.06 16.12
CA PHE A 164 -18.26 -0.96 15.26
C PHE A 164 -19.66 -1.16 14.65
N SER A 165 -20.46 -0.10 14.70
CA SER A 165 -21.63 0.04 13.84
C SER A 165 -21.23 0.59 12.46
N GLU A 166 -22.10 0.40 11.46
CA GLU A 166 -21.85 0.89 10.09
C GLU A 166 -21.74 2.41 10.00
N ASP A 167 -22.31 3.12 10.97
CA ASP A 167 -22.27 4.57 11.05
C ASP A 167 -21.09 5.09 11.87
N CYS A 168 -20.12 4.30 12.33
CA CYS A 168 -18.95 4.87 13.00
C CYS A 168 -18.09 5.71 12.04
N LEU A 169 -17.58 6.86 12.49
CA LEU A 169 -16.72 7.70 11.65
C LEU A 169 -15.38 7.00 11.37
N THR A 170 -14.84 6.27 12.34
CA THR A 170 -13.65 5.41 12.18
C THR A 170 -13.85 4.34 11.11
N VAL A 171 -15.05 3.76 11.00
CA VAL A 171 -15.36 2.80 9.92
C VAL A 171 -15.32 3.48 8.57
N SER A 172 -15.95 4.66 8.42
CA SER A 172 -15.90 5.41 7.16
C SER A 172 -14.47 5.75 6.74
N VAL A 173 -13.58 6.08 7.69
CA VAL A 173 -12.16 6.29 7.43
C VAL A 173 -11.46 4.97 7.05
N MET A 174 -11.62 3.90 7.84
CA MET A 174 -10.98 2.61 7.56
C MET A 174 -11.38 2.01 6.20
N LYS A 175 -12.60 2.27 5.72
CA LYS A 175 -13.06 1.82 4.39
C LYS A 175 -12.19 2.38 3.27
N THR A 176 -11.59 3.57 3.42
CA THR A 176 -10.70 4.16 2.40
C THR A 176 -9.36 3.46 2.32
N PHE A 177 -8.96 2.72 3.36
CA PHE A 177 -7.71 1.96 3.38
C PHE A 177 -7.78 0.68 2.55
N THR A 178 -8.98 0.29 2.09
CA THR A 178 -9.16 -0.96 1.36
C THR A 178 -8.49 -0.93 -0.01
N GLN A 179 -7.86 -2.04 -0.40
CA GLN A 179 -7.23 -2.15 -1.70
C GLN A 179 -8.23 -2.00 -2.86
N ALA A 180 -9.50 -2.37 -2.64
CA ALA A 180 -10.53 -2.26 -3.66
C ALA A 180 -10.78 -0.81 -4.09
N LEU A 181 -10.76 0.15 -3.14
CA LEU A 181 -10.89 1.57 -3.45
C LEU A 181 -9.65 2.08 -4.20
N PHE A 182 -8.47 1.72 -3.70
CA PHE A 182 -7.20 2.11 -4.31
C PHE A 182 -7.03 1.55 -5.74
N ALA A 183 -7.50 0.32 -5.99
CA ALA A 183 -7.44 -0.32 -7.29
C ALA A 183 -8.23 0.44 -8.38
N ALA A 184 -9.27 1.19 -8.02
CA ALA A 184 -10.02 2.00 -8.98
C ALA A 184 -9.13 3.12 -9.58
N ALA A 185 -8.30 3.76 -8.76
CA ALA A 185 -7.33 4.75 -9.24
C ALA A 185 -6.20 4.09 -10.05
N VAL A 186 -5.74 2.89 -9.66
CA VAL A 186 -4.76 2.13 -10.44
C VAL A 186 -5.31 1.78 -11.83
N GLU A 187 -6.58 1.37 -11.92
CA GLU A 187 -7.25 1.09 -13.19
C GLU A 187 -7.31 2.33 -14.10
N TYR A 188 -7.59 3.51 -13.53
CA TYR A 188 -7.55 4.80 -14.25
C TYR A 188 -6.15 5.13 -14.77
N LEU A 189 -5.11 4.85 -14.00
CA LEU A 189 -3.72 5.11 -14.37
C LEU A 189 -3.13 4.06 -15.32
N LEU A 190 -3.88 3.01 -15.72
CA LEU A 190 -3.35 1.96 -16.61
C LEU A 190 -2.85 2.48 -17.96
N PRO A 191 -3.52 3.42 -18.66
CA PRO A 191 -3.00 3.99 -19.90
C PRO A 191 -1.66 4.71 -19.68
N PHE A 192 -1.55 5.47 -18.59
CA PHE A 192 -0.30 6.13 -18.18
C PHE A 192 0.81 5.11 -17.91
N ARG A 193 0.49 4.03 -17.21
CA ARG A 193 1.42 2.90 -16.96
C ARG A 193 1.87 2.19 -18.22
N ARG A 194 0.96 1.93 -19.15
CA ARG A 194 1.31 1.28 -20.43
C ARG A 194 2.23 2.15 -21.27
N ARG A 195 2.04 3.47 -21.20
CA ARG A 195 2.80 4.45 -21.97
C ARG A 195 4.22 4.65 -21.45
N HIS A 196 4.37 4.86 -20.14
CA HIS A 196 5.68 5.20 -19.54
C HIS A 196 6.36 4.04 -18.81
N GLN A 197 5.69 2.90 -18.64
CA GLN A 197 6.23 1.66 -18.08
C GLN A 197 6.93 1.83 -16.74
N TYR A 198 6.15 1.73 -15.65
CA TYR A 198 6.66 1.82 -14.28
C TYR A 198 6.11 0.70 -13.38
N HIS A 199 6.75 0.55 -12.22
CA HIS A 199 6.40 -0.36 -11.14
C HIS A 199 6.54 0.30 -9.78
N ASP A 200 6.03 -0.38 -8.74
CA ASP A 200 6.12 0.04 -7.35
C ASP A 200 7.56 0.43 -6.97
N GLY A 201 7.73 1.69 -6.56
CA GLY A 201 9.02 2.29 -6.22
C GLY A 201 9.37 2.21 -4.74
N TYR A 202 10.52 2.79 -4.37
CA TYR A 202 11.08 2.66 -3.02
C TYR A 202 10.29 3.41 -1.93
N THR A 203 9.66 4.54 -2.24
CA THR A 203 8.89 5.30 -1.24
C THR A 203 7.63 4.57 -0.76
N GLY A 204 7.23 3.50 -1.47
CA GLY A 204 6.19 2.58 -1.06
C GLY A 204 4.80 3.22 -1.03
N TRP A 205 3.89 2.60 -0.28
CA TRP A 205 2.53 3.11 -0.05
C TRP A 205 2.42 3.67 1.37
N ASN A 206 2.07 4.94 1.49
CA ASN A 206 1.80 5.62 2.76
C ASN A 206 0.37 6.20 2.78
N ILE A 207 -0.22 6.28 3.97
CA ILE A 207 -1.58 6.79 4.18
C ILE A 207 -1.52 7.88 5.25
N GLU A 208 -1.89 9.09 4.88
CA GLU A 208 -1.99 10.22 5.79
C GLU A 208 -3.45 10.55 6.07
N VAL A 209 -3.83 10.59 7.35
CA VAL A 209 -5.16 10.96 7.83
C VAL A 209 -5.06 12.27 8.56
N ILE A 210 -5.53 13.35 7.95
CA ILE A 210 -5.54 14.69 8.53
C ILE A 210 -6.94 14.99 9.06
N ILE A 211 -7.06 15.13 10.38
CA ILE A 211 -8.32 15.36 11.07
C ILE A 211 -8.50 16.87 11.28
N GLU A 212 -9.48 17.43 10.57
CA GLU A 212 -9.92 18.81 10.70
C GLU A 212 -11.27 18.89 11.45
N SER A 213 -11.75 20.11 11.70
CA SER A 213 -12.97 20.34 12.49
C SER A 213 -14.24 19.79 11.82
N GLN A 214 -14.40 19.99 10.52
CA GLN A 214 -15.58 19.59 9.75
C GLN A 214 -15.35 18.37 8.85
N GLU A 215 -14.10 18.12 8.47
CA GLU A 215 -13.73 17.13 7.46
C GLU A 215 -12.52 16.32 7.88
N ILE A 216 -12.32 15.19 7.22
CA ILE A 216 -11.12 14.36 7.33
C ILE A 216 -10.54 14.22 5.93
N ASN A 217 -9.28 14.64 5.77
CA ASN A 217 -8.56 14.48 4.52
C ASN A 217 -7.69 13.22 4.62
N ILE A 218 -7.90 12.27 3.71
CA ILE A 218 -7.18 11.00 3.68
C ILE A 218 -6.38 10.94 2.39
N LYS A 219 -5.07 11.06 2.47
CA LYS A 219 -4.16 11.05 1.33
C LYS A 219 -3.40 9.72 1.28
N HIS A 220 -3.65 8.95 0.24
CA HIS A 220 -2.83 7.80 -0.10
C HIS A 220 -1.74 8.27 -1.05
N THR A 221 -0.48 8.08 -0.69
CA THR A 221 0.67 8.36 -1.57
C THR A 221 1.31 7.04 -1.96
N LYS A 222 1.60 6.86 -3.24
CA LYS A 222 2.35 5.71 -3.74
C LYS A 222 3.49 6.14 -4.66
N GLY A 223 4.69 5.70 -4.32
CA GLY A 223 5.88 5.86 -5.16
C GLY A 223 5.94 4.85 -6.29
N GLU A 224 6.35 5.31 -7.46
CA GLU A 224 6.53 4.50 -8.66
C GLU A 224 7.89 4.83 -9.30
N THR A 225 8.54 3.80 -9.84
CA THR A 225 9.85 3.87 -10.49
C THR A 225 9.72 3.27 -11.90
N SER A 226 10.37 3.91 -12.86
CA SER A 226 10.53 3.39 -14.22
C SER A 226 11.11 1.96 -14.22
N TYR A 227 10.60 1.08 -15.09
CA TYR A 227 11.25 -0.23 -15.34
C TYR A 227 12.65 -0.07 -15.93
N GLU A 228 12.87 0.99 -16.69
CA GLU A 228 14.15 1.31 -17.29
C GLU A 228 15.06 1.93 -16.23
N GLU A 229 16.29 1.41 -16.16
CA GLU A 229 17.29 1.83 -15.19
C GLU A 229 17.57 3.33 -15.36
N ASN A 230 17.45 4.10 -14.28
CA ASN A 230 17.63 5.56 -14.28
C ASN A 230 16.67 6.34 -15.20
N GLY A 231 15.47 5.82 -15.49
CA GLY A 231 14.45 6.57 -16.24
C GLY A 231 13.88 7.74 -15.44
N PHE A 232 12.87 7.45 -14.63
CA PHE A 232 12.19 8.44 -13.79
C PHE A 232 11.65 7.81 -12.50
N ASN A 233 11.35 8.66 -11.52
CA ASN A 233 10.56 8.34 -10.34
C ASN A 233 9.45 9.36 -10.19
N PHE A 234 8.31 8.96 -9.64
CA PHE A 234 7.25 9.88 -9.27
C PHE A 234 6.44 9.33 -8.11
N GLU A 235 5.57 10.16 -7.56
CA GLU A 235 4.54 9.73 -6.63
C GLU A 235 3.17 10.07 -7.19
N TRP A 236 2.18 9.22 -6.94
CA TRP A 236 0.79 9.59 -7.18
C TRP A 236 -0.01 9.50 -5.90
N CYS A 237 -1.00 10.38 -5.83
CA CYS A 237 -1.75 10.68 -4.63
C CYS A 237 -3.24 10.49 -4.89
N LEU A 238 -3.91 9.63 -4.14
CA LEU A 238 -5.37 9.56 -4.10
C LEU A 238 -5.87 10.17 -2.80
N ILE A 239 -6.60 11.26 -2.91
CA ILE A 239 -7.05 12.07 -1.77
C ILE A 239 -8.56 11.96 -1.66
N TYR A 240 -9.02 11.49 -0.50
CA TYR A 240 -10.41 11.49 -0.12
C TYR A 240 -10.66 12.62 0.88
N LYS A 241 -11.79 13.29 0.75
CA LYS A 241 -12.32 14.15 1.81
C LYS A 241 -13.60 13.56 2.34
N ILE A 242 -13.63 13.25 3.63
CA ILE A 242 -14.82 12.73 4.31
C ILE A 242 -15.46 13.83 5.14
N ASP A 243 -16.76 14.03 4.97
CA ASP A 243 -17.56 14.88 5.85
C ASP A 243 -17.79 14.18 7.19
N ARG A 244 -17.46 14.85 8.31
CA ARG A 244 -17.52 14.22 9.64
C ARG A 244 -18.94 13.95 10.12
N ILE A 245 -19.92 14.72 9.65
CA ILE A 245 -21.31 14.63 10.08
C ILE A 245 -22.02 13.50 9.33
N ASN A 246 -21.94 13.52 8.00
CA ASN A 246 -22.59 12.58 7.11
C ASN A 246 -21.77 11.29 6.90
N LYS A 247 -20.48 11.30 7.28
CA LYS A 247 -19.58 10.14 7.27
C LYS A 247 -19.37 9.56 5.88
N ARG A 248 -19.44 10.42 4.85
CA ARG A 248 -19.34 10.08 3.43
C ARG A 248 -18.19 10.82 2.76
N ILE A 249 -17.67 10.24 1.67
CA ILE A 249 -16.70 10.90 0.81
C ILE A 249 -17.42 12.01 0.04
N ILE A 250 -16.99 13.26 0.24
CA ILE A 250 -17.54 14.45 -0.41
C ILE A 250 -16.63 15.00 -1.52
N SER A 251 -15.37 14.58 -1.53
CA SER A 251 -14.43 14.92 -2.60
C SER A 251 -13.45 13.80 -2.85
N LEU A 252 -13.10 13.64 -4.12
CA LEU A 252 -12.06 12.74 -4.60
C LEU A 252 -11.11 13.50 -5.51
N ASP A 253 -9.82 13.30 -5.31
CA ASP A 253 -8.76 13.92 -6.09
C ASP A 253 -7.65 12.88 -6.37
N LEU A 254 -7.16 12.84 -7.60
CA LEU A 254 -6.01 12.03 -8.02
C LEU A 254 -4.94 12.92 -8.65
N GLN A 255 -3.74 12.90 -8.09
CA GLN A 255 -2.63 13.73 -8.51
C GLN A 255 -1.37 12.90 -8.77
N ILE A 256 -0.50 13.38 -9.66
CA ILE A 256 0.87 12.90 -9.86
C ILE A 256 1.84 14.03 -9.52
N ASP A 257 2.72 13.75 -8.55
CA ASP A 257 3.64 14.68 -7.90
C ASP A 257 5.07 14.13 -7.87
N ASN A 258 6.01 14.94 -7.37
CA ASN A 258 7.38 14.53 -7.06
C ASN A 258 8.12 13.83 -8.20
N VAL A 259 7.84 14.24 -9.44
CA VAL A 259 8.45 13.66 -10.64
C VAL A 259 9.92 14.07 -10.75
N GLN A 260 10.79 13.07 -10.89
CA GLN A 260 12.22 13.24 -11.08
C GLN A 260 12.64 12.44 -12.32
N PHE A 261 13.26 13.10 -13.28
CA PHE A 261 13.83 12.48 -14.47
C PHE A 261 15.35 12.43 -14.34
N ASN A 262 15.95 11.28 -14.58
CA ASN A 262 17.42 11.14 -14.55
C ASN A 262 17.96 11.04 -15.99
N ASN A 263 17.61 9.99 -16.72
CA ASN A 263 18.05 9.76 -18.11
C ASN A 263 16.88 9.39 -19.05
N TYR A 264 15.69 9.92 -18.77
CA TYR A 264 14.52 9.67 -19.62
C TYR A 264 14.56 10.52 -20.91
N PRO A 265 14.33 9.94 -22.10
CA PRO A 265 14.33 10.64 -23.38
C PRO A 265 13.45 11.90 -23.38
N ASN A 266 13.91 12.97 -24.06
CA ASN A 266 13.24 14.28 -23.99
C ASN A 266 11.82 14.25 -24.55
N ASP A 267 11.60 13.54 -25.66
CA ASP A 267 10.28 13.34 -26.27
C ASP A 267 9.32 12.61 -25.31
N LEU A 268 9.79 11.53 -24.66
CA LEU A 268 9.00 10.82 -23.67
C LEU A 268 8.78 11.63 -22.38
N ARG A 269 9.72 12.50 -22.02
CA ARG A 269 9.61 13.41 -20.86
C ARG A 269 8.55 14.47 -21.10
N GLU A 270 8.56 15.14 -22.25
CA GLU A 270 7.54 16.12 -22.63
C GLU A 270 6.15 15.47 -22.62
N ASP A 271 6.05 14.29 -23.20
CA ASP A 271 4.83 13.49 -23.22
C ASP A 271 4.35 13.09 -21.82
N PHE A 272 5.26 12.64 -20.94
CA PHE A 272 4.94 12.34 -19.54
C PHE A 272 4.36 13.56 -18.84
N ILE A 273 4.99 14.73 -19.01
CA ILE A 273 4.54 15.99 -18.39
C ILE A 273 3.15 16.37 -18.90
N ILE A 274 2.90 16.25 -20.20
CA ILE A 274 1.57 16.53 -20.79
C ILE A 274 0.51 15.60 -20.19
N CYS A 275 0.79 14.28 -20.12
CA CYS A 275 -0.15 13.32 -19.53
C CYS A 275 -0.38 13.57 -18.04
N LYS A 276 0.68 13.85 -17.28
CA LYS A 276 0.63 14.20 -15.86
C LYS A 276 -0.23 15.45 -15.64
N ASP A 277 0.03 16.53 -16.38
CA ASP A 277 -0.69 17.79 -16.21
C ASP A 277 -2.15 17.66 -16.60
N LYS A 278 -2.47 16.82 -17.62
CA LYS A 278 -3.85 16.46 -17.95
C LYS A 278 -4.54 15.73 -16.79
N ILE A 279 -3.91 14.70 -16.21
CA ILE A 279 -4.44 13.97 -15.05
C ILE A 279 -4.68 14.94 -13.89
N ASN A 280 -3.69 15.77 -13.55
CA ASN A 280 -3.79 16.75 -12.48
C ASN A 280 -4.79 17.88 -12.77
N ALA A 281 -5.23 18.10 -14.00
CA ALA A 281 -6.25 19.10 -14.32
C ALA A 281 -7.67 18.51 -14.30
N GLU A 282 -7.81 17.25 -14.72
CA GLU A 282 -9.11 16.61 -14.93
C GLU A 282 -9.58 15.78 -13.73
N CYS A 283 -8.67 15.28 -12.89
CA CYS A 283 -8.98 14.33 -11.83
C CYS A 283 -9.36 14.96 -10.49
N HIS A 284 -10.29 15.92 -10.53
CA HIS A 284 -10.81 16.59 -9.34
C HIS A 284 -12.33 16.57 -9.35
N LEU A 285 -12.94 15.91 -8.36
CA LEU A 285 -14.39 15.96 -8.16
C LEU A 285 -14.71 16.55 -6.78
N LYS A 286 -15.35 17.72 -6.81
CA LYS A 286 -15.90 18.39 -5.63
C LYS A 286 -17.40 18.09 -5.54
N GLU A 287 -17.90 17.94 -4.33
CA GLU A 287 -19.33 17.79 -4.03
C GLU A 287 -19.94 16.53 -4.68
N LEU A 288 -19.44 15.37 -4.26
CA LEU A 288 -20.10 14.09 -4.53
C LEU A 288 -21.49 14.09 -3.90
N ASN A 289 -22.53 14.32 -4.71
CA ASN A 289 -23.94 14.27 -4.32
C ASN A 289 -24.41 12.83 -4.05
#